data_AF-A0A1H8F8C3-F1
#
_entry.id   AF-A0A1H8F8C3-F1
#
_cell.length_a   1.000
_cell.length_b   1.000
_cell.length_c   1.000
_cell.angle_alpha   90.00
_cell.angle_beta   90.00
_cell.angle_gamma   90.00
#
_symmetry.space_group_name_H-M   'P 1'
#
loop_
_entity.id
_entity.type
_entity.pdbx_description
1 polymer ?
#
loop_
_entity_poly.entity_id
_entity_poly.type
_entity_poly.pdbx_seq_one_letter_code
_entity_poly.pdbx_strand_id
1 'polypeptide(L)'
;MVNFFFIGTDGYSSKIGFTNKDQMRAQAVRDMALQAEYVIVLTESEKFSKHSVVPLNLKDSVKIVITDNHITDIIKAELESKHIQVIIS
;
A
#
# COMPACT_ATOMS: atom_id res chain seq x y z
N MET A 1 13.10 15.27 6.09
CA MET A 1 13.13 13.80 6.09
C MET A 1 12.21 13.31 7.18
N VAL A 2 11.24 12.47 6.85
CA VAL A 2 10.34 11.83 7.83
C VAL A 2 10.71 10.35 7.94
N ASN A 3 10.69 9.79 9.15
CA ASN A 3 11.11 8.40 9.33
C ASN A 3 10.03 7.43 8.82
N PHE A 4 8.78 7.64 9.25
CA PHE A 4 7.63 6.83 8.86
C PHE A 4 6.56 7.68 8.17
N PHE A 5 6.04 7.21 7.05
CA PHE A 5 4.91 7.80 6.36
C PHE A 5 3.78 6.78 6.21
N PHE A 6 2.69 7.03 6.93
CA PHE A 6 1.49 6.19 6.91
C PHE A 6 0.54 6.67 5.82
N ILE A 7 0.06 5.73 5.00
CA ILE A 7 -0.86 6.02 3.91
C ILE A 7 -2.05 5.06 3.92
N GLY A 8 -3.21 5.56 3.53
CA GLY A 8 -4.35 4.73 3.15
C GLY A 8 -4.30 4.38 1.66
N THR A 9 -5.08 3.37 1.28
CA THR A 9 -5.27 2.95 -0.11
C THR A 9 -6.75 2.73 -0.40
N ASP A 10 -7.16 2.92 -1.66
CA ASP A 10 -8.52 2.63 -2.12
C ASP A 10 -8.62 1.28 -2.87
N GLY A 11 -7.49 0.61 -3.10
CA GLY A 11 -7.46 -0.71 -3.73
C GLY A 11 -6.05 -1.28 -3.88
N TYR A 12 -5.97 -2.55 -4.26
CA TYR A 12 -4.73 -3.22 -4.60
C TYR A 12 -4.96 -4.24 -5.71
N SER A 13 -4.01 -4.37 -6.63
CA SER A 13 -3.92 -5.57 -7.45
C SER A 13 -2.48 -5.96 -7.70
N SER A 14 -2.23 -7.25 -7.92
CA SER A 14 -0.89 -7.81 -8.09
C SER A 14 -0.11 -7.18 -9.24
N LYS A 15 -0.82 -6.71 -10.27
CA LYS A 15 -0.26 -6.12 -11.49
C LYS A 15 0.19 -4.66 -11.32
N ILE A 16 -0.54 -3.85 -10.56
CA ILE A 16 -0.30 -2.39 -10.47
C ILE A 16 0.09 -1.92 -9.06
N GLY A 17 -0.05 -2.77 -8.04
CA GLY A 17 0.18 -2.43 -6.64
C GLY A 17 -0.97 -1.65 -6.00
N PHE A 18 -0.64 -0.83 -5.00
CA PHE A 18 -1.59 0.01 -4.27
C PHE A 18 -2.12 1.17 -5.12
N THR A 19 -3.37 1.53 -4.91
CA THR A 19 -4.09 2.48 -5.75
C THR A 19 -4.92 3.46 -4.93
N ASN A 20 -5.12 4.65 -5.47
CA ASN A 20 -6.10 5.62 -5.00
C ASN A 20 -7.25 5.72 -6.02
N LYS A 21 -8.35 6.34 -5.60
CA LYS A 21 -9.44 6.73 -6.51
C LYS A 21 -9.22 8.10 -7.17
N ASP A 22 -8.36 8.95 -6.57
CA ASP A 22 -8.15 10.33 -6.99
C ASP A 22 -6.68 10.61 -7.37
N GLN A 23 -6.48 11.31 -8.48
CA GLN A 23 -5.15 11.63 -9.03
C GLN A 23 -4.36 12.60 -8.15
N MET A 24 -5.02 13.61 -7.57
CA MET A 24 -4.36 14.60 -6.72
C MET A 24 -3.93 13.98 -5.40
N ARG A 25 -4.77 13.12 -4.79
CA ARG A 25 -4.40 12.33 -3.60
C ARG A 25 -3.23 11.40 -3.88
N ALA A 26 -3.24 10.72 -5.02
CA ALA A 26 -2.13 9.85 -5.41
C ALA A 26 -0.83 10.65 -5.61
N GLN A 27 -0.90 11.86 -6.18
CA GLN A 27 0.26 12.73 -6.34
C GLN A 27 0.83 13.20 -5.00
N ALA A 28 -0.03 13.66 -4.08
CA ALA A 28 0.41 14.07 -2.74
C ALA A 28 1.11 12.91 -2.00
N VAL A 29 0.59 11.69 -2.11
CA VAL A 29 1.22 10.49 -1.54
C VAL A 29 2.59 10.22 -2.18
N ARG A 30 2.71 10.34 -3.51
CA ARG A 30 4.00 10.19 -4.21
C ARG A 30 5.03 11.20 -3.74
N ASP A 31 4.65 12.48 -3.66
CA ASP A 31 5.55 13.56 -3.28
C ASP A 31 6.07 13.38 -1.85
N MET A 32 5.19 12.97 -0.93
CA MET A 32 5.55 12.71 0.46
C MET A 32 6.40 11.44 0.63
N ALA A 33 6.13 10.39 -0.15
CA ALA A 33 6.90 9.15 -0.12
C ALA A 33 8.36 9.35 -0.51
N LEU A 34 8.68 10.33 -1.37
CA LEU A 34 10.06 10.69 -1.71
C LEU A 34 10.88 11.22 -0.52
N GLN A 35 10.20 11.72 0.51
CA GLN A 35 10.82 12.31 1.70
C GLN A 35 10.86 11.34 2.90
N ALA A 36 10.29 10.14 2.72
CA ALA A 36 10.12 9.13 3.76
C ALA A 36 11.14 8.00 3.63
N GLU A 37 11.69 7.58 4.76
CA GLU A 37 12.56 6.39 4.82
C GLU A 37 11.72 5.11 4.70
N TYR A 38 10.56 5.08 5.36
CA TYR A 38 9.64 3.95 5.36
C TYR A 38 8.21 4.39 5.02
N VAL A 39 7.60 3.77 4.01
CA VAL A 39 6.17 3.91 3.73
C VAL A 39 5.40 2.71 4.28
N ILE A 40 4.36 2.99 5.04
CA ILE A 40 3.51 2.01 5.72
C ILE A 40 2.08 2.18 5.20
N VAL A 41 1.51 1.13 4.63
CA VAL A 41 0.10 1.12 4.19
C VAL A 41 -0.77 0.65 5.35
N LEU A 42 -1.76 1.45 5.73
CA LEU A 42 -2.83 1.08 6.65
C LEU A 42 -4.12 0.90 5.85
N THR A 43 -4.71 -0.30 5.86
CA THR A 43 -5.86 -0.62 5.02
C THR A 43 -6.70 -1.75 5.59
N GLU A 44 -8.00 -1.76 5.28
CA GLU A 44 -8.80 -2.97 5.46
C GLU A 44 -8.49 -4.00 4.37
N SER A 45 -8.64 -5.29 4.69
CA SER A 45 -8.35 -6.39 3.75
C SER A 45 -9.30 -6.39 2.54
N GLU A 46 -10.49 -5.81 2.69
CA GLU A 46 -11.45 -5.63 1.60
C GLU A 46 -10.91 -4.77 0.44
N LYS A 47 -9.80 -4.02 0.61
CA LYS A 47 -9.17 -3.28 -0.49
C LYS A 47 -8.39 -4.18 -1.44
N PHE A 48 -7.99 -5.38 -1.03
CA PHE A 48 -7.23 -6.32 -1.88
C PHE A 48 -8.08 -6.99 -2.98
N SER A 49 -9.40 -6.86 -2.90
CA SER A 49 -10.34 -7.30 -3.94
C SER A 49 -10.89 -6.15 -4.78
N LYS A 50 -10.45 -4.89 -4.56
CA LYS A 50 -10.96 -3.70 -5.23
C LYS A 50 -10.03 -3.21 -6.35
N HIS A 51 -10.63 -2.90 -7.49
CA HIS A 51 -9.96 -2.30 -8.63
C HIS A 51 -10.14 -0.76 -8.63
N SER A 52 -9.37 -0.06 -7.80
CA SER A 52 -9.21 1.40 -7.94
C SER A 52 -8.19 1.70 -9.04
N VAL A 53 -8.40 2.78 -9.79
CA VAL A 53 -7.74 2.97 -11.10
C VAL A 53 -6.45 3.78 -11.08
N VAL A 54 -6.16 4.55 -10.01
CA VAL A 54 -4.98 5.42 -9.97
C VAL A 54 -3.84 4.75 -9.20
N PRO A 55 -2.76 4.30 -9.84
CA PRO A 55 -1.64 3.69 -9.14
C PRO A 55 -0.92 4.70 -8.25
N LEU A 56 -0.55 4.28 -7.04
CA LEU A 56 0.32 5.07 -6.18
C LEU A 56 1.77 5.07 -6.69
N ASN A 57 2.19 4.02 -7.42
CA ASN A 57 3.52 3.92 -8.06
C ASN A 57 4.68 4.22 -7.10
N LEU A 58 4.63 3.65 -5.90
CA LEU A 58 5.60 3.89 -4.83
C LEU A 58 6.85 3.01 -4.91
N LYS A 59 7.06 2.31 -6.04
CA LYS A 59 8.19 1.38 -6.25
C LYS A 59 8.37 0.47 -5.02
N ASP A 60 9.59 0.31 -4.54
CA ASP A 60 9.94 -0.50 -3.37
C ASP A 60 9.89 0.28 -2.05
N SER A 61 9.32 1.50 -2.04
CA SER A 61 9.26 2.35 -0.84
C SER A 61 8.28 1.83 0.22
N VAL A 62 7.27 1.05 -0.19
CA VAL A 62 6.35 0.39 0.74
C VAL A 62 7.06 -0.77 1.41
N LYS A 63 7.17 -0.74 2.73
CA LYS A 63 7.85 -1.78 3.52
C LYS A 63 6.91 -2.57 4.41
N ILE A 64 5.80 -1.97 4.84
CA ILE A 64 4.86 -2.59 5.77
C ILE A 64 3.43 -2.35 5.29
N VAL A 65 2.60 -3.37 5.42
CA VAL A 65 1.15 -3.30 5.32
C VAL A 65 0.56 -3.70 6.66
N ILE A 66 -0.29 -2.86 7.22
CA ILE A 66 -1.11 -3.15 8.40
C ILE A 66 -2.54 -3.33 7.91
N THR A 67 -3.12 -4.50 8.20
CA THR A 67 -4.46 -4.87 7.76
C THR A 67 -5.21 -5.68 8.81
N ASP A 68 -6.53 -5.74 8.70
CA ASP A 68 -7.34 -6.67 9.48
C ASP A 68 -7.05 -8.14 9.13
N ASN A 69 -7.57 -9.04 9.95
CA ASN A 69 -7.33 -10.48 9.89
C ASN A 69 -8.07 -11.24 8.76
N HIS A 70 -8.77 -10.56 7.85
CA HIS A 70 -9.47 -11.21 6.73
C HIS A 70 -8.66 -11.19 5.41
N ILE A 71 -7.41 -10.73 5.43
CA ILE A 71 -6.51 -10.88 4.28
C ILE A 71 -6.27 -12.36 3.95
N THR A 72 -6.29 -12.71 2.67
CA THR A 72 -6.05 -14.10 2.24
C THR A 72 -4.56 -14.43 2.26
N ASP A 73 -4.25 -15.72 2.49
CA ASP A 73 -2.86 -16.21 2.48
C ASP A 73 -2.17 -15.96 1.12
N ILE A 74 -2.94 -15.99 0.03
CA ILE A 74 -2.42 -15.73 -1.32
C ILE A 74 -1.90 -14.28 -1.43
N ILE A 75 -2.69 -13.31 -0.99
CA ILE A 75 -2.29 -11.90 -1.05
C ILE A 75 -1.16 -11.62 -0.06
N LYS A 76 -1.23 -12.21 1.14
CA LYS A 76 -0.15 -12.10 2.13
C LYS A 76 1.18 -12.60 1.57
N ALA A 77 1.20 -13.82 1.02
CA ALA A 77 2.40 -14.40 0.42
C ALA A 77 2.92 -13.56 -0.76
N GLU A 78 2.02 -12.97 -1.55
CA GLU A 78 2.41 -12.07 -2.64
C GLU A 78 3.10 -10.80 -2.13
N LEU A 79 2.55 -10.15 -1.10
CA LEU A 79 3.16 -8.97 -0.47
C LEU A 79 4.53 -9.32 0.13
N GLU A 80 4.62 -10.44 0.85
CA GLU A 80 5.87 -10.92 1.45
C GLU A 80 6.93 -11.26 0.39
N SER A 81 6.53 -11.80 -0.77
CA SER A 81 7.42 -12.06 -1.90
C SER A 81 8.01 -10.77 -2.49
N LYS A 82 7.35 -9.63 -2.29
CA LYS A 82 7.79 -8.28 -2.67
C LYS A 82 8.57 -7.57 -1.55
N HIS A 83 8.99 -8.31 -0.52
CA HIS A 83 9.66 -7.78 0.67
C HIS A 83 8.82 -6.76 1.46
N ILE A 84 7.49 -6.91 1.41
CA ILE A 84 6.54 -6.12 2.21
C ILE A 84 6.11 -6.98 3.40
N GLN A 85 6.41 -6.51 4.62
CA GLN A 85 5.94 -7.16 5.83
C GLN A 85 4.43 -6.93 6.01
N VAL A 86 3.69 -7.98 6.33
CA VAL A 86 2.26 -7.88 6.66
C VAL A 86 2.06 -8.02 8.17
N ILE A 87 1.44 -7.01 8.78
CA ILE A 87 1.04 -6.99 10.20
C ILE A 87 -0.48 -7.07 10.28
N ILE A 88 -0.97 -8.01 11.07
CA ILE A 88 -2.41 -8.16 11.34
C ILE A 88 -2.75 -7.38 12.62
N SER A 89 -3.77 -6.52 12.55
CA SER A 89 -4.26 -5.68 13.66
C SER A 89 -5.75 -5.83 13.91
#